data_AF-A0A835XJ88-F1
#
_entry.id   AF-A0A835XJ88-F1
#
_cell.length_a   1.000
_cell.length_b   1.000
_cell.length_c   1.000
_cell.angle_alpha   90.00
_cell.angle_beta   90.00
_cell.angle_gamma   90.00
#
_symmetry.space_group_name_H-M   'P 1'
#
loop_
_entity.id
_entity.type
_entity.pdbx_description
1 polymer ?
#
loop_
_entity_poly.entity_id
_entity_poly.type
_entity_poly.pdbx_seq_one_letter_code
_entity_poly.pdbx_strand_id
1 'polypeptide(L)'
;MTSLAVVEVGGGAPGDDKDRKPEGRSDEEVIARFRAAFSHLESTDTYITAALLPPQAQALAAHRSHFGLAPKDPWRPEQLPDASEAERRQMEEFRRRLESSGALTQPEDAAYVTDLQLLRYLRARDHHLDKSYAMFLHTLQWRRTARPWALANPATAANKLSSDARIVGYDLQGRVVVYSCFAKSLERTPEHVKINTICLMEKANQCVNAGSPGSVVWVNHFCGKHKHGFGWRDASPAFAWGAIDIFSNHFPECLATMMIIDPPSIFFGLWKVVHPMLPEKTAKKGDFIHSDHDNRAKFTSIFGPELAAYILGLIAQDAR
;
A
#
# COMPACT_ATOMS: atom_id res chain seq x y z
N MET A 1 25.29 -72.95 32.09
CA MET A 1 25.58 -71.94 33.11
C MET A 1 25.02 -70.61 32.62
N THR A 2 24.10 -70.00 33.40
CA THR A 2 23.77 -68.55 33.47
C THR A 2 23.40 -67.82 32.15
N SER A 3 22.42 -66.93 32.03
CA SER A 3 21.61 -66.16 32.97
C SER A 3 20.41 -65.58 32.21
N LEU A 4 19.25 -65.44 32.86
CA LEU A 4 18.21 -64.49 32.46
C LEU A 4 18.67 -63.06 32.79
N ALA A 5 18.29 -62.08 31.96
CA ALA A 5 17.96 -60.71 32.39
C ALA A 5 17.11 -60.00 31.32
N VAL A 6 16.04 -59.38 31.81
CA VAL A 6 15.04 -58.54 31.12
C VAL A 6 15.65 -57.15 30.83
N VAL A 7 15.31 -56.52 29.70
CA VAL A 7 15.41 -55.05 29.55
C VAL A 7 14.17 -54.47 28.87
N GLU A 8 13.81 -53.29 29.37
CA GLU A 8 12.55 -52.57 29.40
C GLU A 8 11.97 -52.06 28.08
N VAL A 9 10.66 -51.81 28.16
CA VAL A 9 9.82 -51.08 27.22
C VAL A 9 10.07 -49.58 27.37
N GLY A 10 10.58 -48.93 26.32
CA GLY A 10 10.65 -47.47 26.21
C GLY A 10 9.66 -46.96 25.15
N GLY A 11 8.49 -46.50 25.61
CA GLY A 11 7.54 -45.79 24.76
C GLY A 11 8.02 -44.37 24.45
N GLY A 12 8.05 -44.01 23.18
CA GLY A 12 8.22 -42.63 22.71
C GLY A 12 7.17 -42.36 21.65
N ALA A 13 6.16 -41.58 21.99
CA ALA A 13 5.17 -41.07 21.04
C ALA A 13 5.87 -40.22 19.97
N PRO A 14 5.40 -40.23 18.71
CA PRO A 14 5.89 -39.29 17.71
C PRO A 14 5.41 -37.90 18.12
N GLY A 15 6.34 -37.03 18.52
CA GLY A 15 6.05 -35.62 18.72
C GLY A 15 5.62 -35.01 17.39
N ASP A 16 4.41 -34.45 17.36
CA ASP A 16 3.94 -33.52 16.34
C ASP A 16 4.85 -32.28 16.36
N ASP A 17 5.93 -32.32 15.57
CA ASP A 17 6.75 -31.15 15.27
C ASP A 17 6.06 -30.33 14.16
N LYS A 18 4.98 -29.63 14.53
CA LYS A 18 4.26 -28.70 13.64
C LYS A 18 4.91 -27.31 13.55
N ASP A 19 6.02 -27.09 14.26
CA ASP A 19 6.68 -25.77 14.37
C ASP A 19 8.07 -25.70 13.71
N ARG A 20 8.55 -26.78 13.08
CA ARG A 20 9.79 -26.71 12.30
C ARG A 20 9.58 -25.91 11.01
N LYS A 21 9.88 -24.61 11.05
CA LYS A 21 10.09 -23.78 9.85
C LYS A 21 10.98 -24.59 8.89
N PRO A 22 10.58 -24.80 7.62
CA PRO A 22 11.38 -25.55 6.68
C PRO A 22 12.78 -24.92 6.58
N GLU A 23 13.84 -25.72 6.45
CA GLU A 23 15.21 -25.26 6.24
C GLU A 23 15.24 -24.32 5.03
N GLY A 24 15.18 -23.03 5.32
CA GLY A 24 14.72 -22.00 4.38
C GLY A 24 15.18 -20.64 4.89
N ARG A 25 15.44 -19.74 3.94
CA ARG A 25 16.03 -18.39 4.11
C ARG A 25 15.57 -17.66 5.39
N SER A 26 16.47 -16.86 5.98
CA SER A 26 16.11 -16.09 7.18
C SER A 26 15.01 -15.05 6.89
N ASP A 27 14.26 -14.65 7.91
CA ASP A 27 13.24 -13.59 7.79
C ASP A 27 13.84 -12.30 7.18
N GLU A 28 15.07 -11.96 7.57
CA GLU A 28 15.83 -10.82 7.05
C GLU A 28 16.11 -10.92 5.55
N GLU A 29 16.54 -12.09 5.06
CA GLU A 29 16.82 -12.31 3.63
C GLU A 29 15.55 -12.18 2.77
N VAL A 30 14.42 -12.72 3.25
CA VAL A 30 13.14 -12.64 2.53
C VAL A 30 12.63 -11.20 2.47
N ILE A 31 12.71 -10.47 3.58
CA ILE A 31 12.32 -9.05 3.66
C ILE A 31 13.22 -8.18 2.78
N ALA A 32 14.54 -8.37 2.84
CA ALA A 32 15.49 -7.62 2.03
C ALA A 32 15.24 -7.84 0.53
N ARG A 33 15.00 -9.08 0.11
CA ARG A 33 14.66 -9.39 -1.29
C ARG A 33 13.34 -8.75 -1.72
N PHE A 34 12.33 -8.75 -0.85
CA PHE A 34 11.07 -8.06 -1.12
C PHE A 34 11.31 -6.56 -1.36
N ARG A 35 11.99 -5.89 -0.44
CA ARG A 35 12.27 -4.44 -0.56
C ARG A 35 13.09 -4.11 -1.81
N ALA A 36 14.11 -4.89 -2.11
CA ALA A 36 14.93 -4.70 -3.31
C ALA A 36 14.09 -4.83 -4.60
N ALA A 37 13.21 -5.82 -4.70
CA ALA A 37 12.34 -6.00 -5.86
C ALA A 37 11.33 -4.85 -6.05
N PHE A 38 10.86 -4.26 -4.94
CA PHE A 38 9.92 -3.13 -4.94
C PHE A 38 10.60 -1.76 -4.93
N SER A 39 11.93 -1.71 -5.04
CA SER A 39 12.73 -0.49 -5.12
C SER A 39 13.23 -0.28 -6.55
N HIS A 40 12.62 0.65 -7.28
CA HIS A 40 13.09 1.04 -8.63
C HIS A 40 14.46 1.75 -8.60
N LEU A 41 14.95 2.12 -7.42
CA LEU A 41 16.26 2.74 -7.23
C LEU A 41 17.42 1.73 -7.27
N GLU A 42 17.13 0.47 -6.96
CA GLU A 42 18.13 -0.59 -6.77
C GLU A 42 18.33 -1.48 -8.00
N SER A 43 17.40 -1.49 -8.96
CA SER A 43 17.51 -2.28 -10.19
C SER A 43 17.42 -1.41 -11.45
N THR A 44 18.24 -1.76 -12.45
CA THR A 44 18.27 -1.10 -13.76
C THR A 44 17.07 -1.45 -14.64
N ASP A 45 16.43 -2.59 -14.37
CA ASP A 45 15.32 -3.13 -15.17
C ASP A 45 13.96 -2.80 -14.55
N THR A 46 13.95 -2.03 -13.47
CA THR A 46 12.73 -1.66 -12.73
C THR A 46 12.45 -0.17 -12.85
N TYR A 47 11.25 0.14 -13.29
CA TYR A 47 10.66 1.46 -13.23
C TYR A 47 9.27 1.35 -12.59
N ILE A 48 8.65 2.46 -12.23
CA ILE A 48 7.38 2.44 -11.52
C ILE A 48 6.26 2.05 -12.51
N THR A 49 5.58 0.94 -12.22
CA THR A 49 4.48 0.36 -13.02
C THR A 49 3.27 0.07 -12.16
N ALA A 50 2.07 0.07 -12.75
CA ALA A 50 0.86 -0.39 -12.07
C ALA A 50 0.87 -1.91 -11.83
N ALA A 51 1.18 -2.69 -12.86
CA ALA A 51 1.33 -4.14 -12.76
C ALA A 51 2.60 -4.52 -11.97
N LEU A 52 2.57 -5.67 -11.29
CA LEU A 52 3.79 -6.27 -10.72
C LEU A 52 4.71 -6.76 -11.84
N LEU A 53 5.98 -6.33 -11.82
CA LEU A 53 7.01 -6.91 -12.66
C LEU A 53 7.32 -8.35 -12.19
N PRO A 54 7.86 -9.25 -13.05
CA PRO A 54 8.13 -10.63 -12.65
C PRO A 54 8.98 -10.78 -11.38
N PRO A 55 10.06 -9.98 -11.15
CA PRO A 55 10.81 -10.03 -9.90
C PRO A 55 9.98 -9.64 -8.67
N GLN A 56 9.07 -8.66 -8.83
CA GLN A 56 8.16 -8.21 -7.76
C GLN A 56 7.12 -9.27 -7.42
N ALA A 57 6.51 -9.89 -8.44
CA ALA A 57 5.56 -10.98 -8.25
C ALA A 57 6.21 -12.19 -7.54
N GLN A 58 7.43 -12.56 -7.95
CA GLN A 58 8.18 -13.65 -7.32
C GLN A 58 8.55 -13.32 -5.87
N ALA A 59 9.03 -12.10 -5.60
CA ALA A 59 9.39 -11.68 -4.25
C ALA A 59 8.17 -11.60 -3.33
N LEU A 60 7.04 -11.08 -3.82
CA LEU A 60 5.78 -11.06 -3.08
C LEU A 60 5.27 -12.48 -2.78
N ALA A 61 5.33 -13.40 -3.74
CA ALA A 61 4.94 -14.80 -3.53
C ALA A 61 5.84 -15.50 -2.49
N ALA A 62 7.16 -15.28 -2.56
CA ALA A 62 8.10 -15.81 -1.57
C ALA A 62 7.84 -15.24 -0.16
N HIS A 63 7.62 -13.93 -0.06
CA HIS A 63 7.26 -13.27 1.19
C HIS A 63 5.95 -13.84 1.78
N ARG A 64 4.92 -13.99 0.95
CA ARG A 64 3.64 -14.59 1.37
C ARG A 64 3.81 -16.02 1.88
N SER A 65 4.52 -16.86 1.14
CA SER A 65 4.80 -18.25 1.53
C SER A 65 5.55 -18.32 2.87
N HIS A 66 6.60 -17.51 3.04
CA HIS A 66 7.46 -17.52 4.22
C HIS A 66 6.73 -17.09 5.50
N PHE A 67 5.86 -16.08 5.40
CA PHE A 67 5.12 -15.54 6.56
C PHE A 67 3.69 -16.10 6.69
N GLY A 68 3.34 -17.15 5.94
CA GLY A 68 2.01 -17.77 6.00
C GLY A 68 0.86 -16.82 5.60
N LEU A 69 1.13 -15.88 4.70
CA LEU A 69 0.16 -14.89 4.23
C LEU A 69 -0.49 -15.36 2.93
N ALA A 70 -1.76 -15.00 2.73
CA ALA A 70 -2.50 -15.24 1.50
C ALA A 70 -2.88 -13.90 0.82
N PRO A 71 -2.99 -13.84 -0.52
CA PRO A 71 -3.60 -12.70 -1.19
C PRO A 71 -5.05 -12.54 -0.73
N LYS A 72 -5.59 -11.31 -0.86
CA LYS A 72 -7.02 -11.09 -0.71
C LYS A 72 -7.75 -11.52 -2.00
N ASP A 73 -8.67 -12.46 -1.85
CA ASP A 73 -9.43 -13.04 -2.96
C ASP A 73 -10.67 -12.18 -3.27
N PRO A 74 -11.09 -12.11 -4.54
CA PRO A 74 -12.40 -11.54 -4.88
C PRO A 74 -13.52 -12.32 -4.21
N TRP A 75 -14.48 -11.61 -3.61
CA TRP A 75 -15.70 -12.19 -3.04
C TRP A 75 -15.43 -13.18 -1.91
N ARG A 76 -14.61 -12.77 -0.95
CA ARG A 76 -14.30 -13.45 0.30
C ARG A 76 -14.38 -12.45 1.45
N PRO A 77 -15.58 -11.93 1.77
CA PRO A 77 -15.70 -10.84 2.73
C PRO A 77 -15.18 -11.23 4.12
N GLU A 78 -15.08 -12.52 4.46
CA GLU A 78 -14.44 -13.05 5.67
C GLU A 78 -12.97 -12.61 5.81
N GLN A 79 -12.30 -12.32 4.70
CA GLN A 79 -10.94 -11.76 4.67
C GLN A 79 -10.88 -10.25 4.96
N LEU A 80 -12.03 -9.60 5.19
CA LEU A 80 -12.17 -8.20 5.61
C LEU A 80 -12.49 -8.15 7.11
N PRO A 81 -11.49 -8.08 8.00
CA PRO A 81 -11.68 -8.23 9.45
C PRO A 81 -12.53 -7.10 10.06
N ASP A 82 -12.53 -5.94 9.42
CA ASP A 82 -13.17 -4.72 9.88
C ASP A 82 -14.52 -4.45 9.19
N ALA A 83 -15.01 -5.36 8.34
CA ALA A 83 -16.29 -5.24 7.66
C ALA A 83 -17.44 -5.79 8.53
N SER A 84 -18.37 -4.92 8.91
CA SER A 84 -19.58 -5.28 9.67
C SER A 84 -20.54 -6.15 8.86
N GLU A 85 -21.48 -6.83 9.54
CA GLU A 85 -22.52 -7.61 8.86
C GLU A 85 -23.39 -6.74 7.93
N ALA A 86 -23.72 -5.52 8.36
CA ALA A 86 -24.45 -4.57 7.54
C ALA A 86 -23.69 -4.19 6.26
N GLU A 87 -22.39 -3.92 6.37
CA GLU A 87 -21.53 -3.65 5.21
C GLU A 87 -21.46 -4.85 4.27
N ARG A 88 -21.38 -6.08 4.79
CA ARG A 88 -21.38 -7.31 3.98
C ARG A 88 -22.67 -7.44 3.17
N ARG A 89 -23.82 -7.22 3.79
CA ARG A 89 -25.12 -7.21 3.10
C ARG A 89 -25.19 -6.12 2.02
N GLN A 90 -24.67 -4.92 2.30
CA GLN A 90 -24.64 -3.83 1.33
C GLN A 90 -23.69 -4.11 0.16
N MET A 91 -22.53 -4.75 0.38
CA MET A 91 -21.63 -5.18 -0.69
C MET A 91 -22.29 -6.20 -1.61
N GLU A 92 -23.03 -7.16 -1.05
CA GLU A 92 -23.78 -8.14 -1.83
C GLU A 92 -24.88 -7.48 -2.66
N GLU A 93 -25.64 -6.55 -2.08
CA GLU A 93 -26.62 -5.77 -2.83
C GLU A 93 -25.99 -4.93 -3.95
N PHE A 94 -24.88 -4.27 -3.65
CA PHE A 94 -24.12 -3.48 -4.62
C PHE A 94 -23.65 -4.36 -5.77
N ARG A 95 -23.08 -5.53 -5.49
CA ARG A 95 -22.71 -6.53 -6.50
C ARG A 95 -23.89 -6.88 -7.40
N ARG A 96 -25.01 -7.30 -6.80
CA ARG A 96 -26.20 -7.73 -7.55
C ARG A 96 -26.68 -6.63 -8.49
N ARG A 97 -26.66 -5.38 -8.03
CA ARG A 97 -27.03 -4.23 -8.86
C ARG A 97 -26.09 -4.02 -10.05
N LEU A 98 -24.77 -4.14 -9.86
CA LEU A 98 -23.78 -4.03 -10.94
C LEU A 98 -23.98 -5.13 -11.99
N GLU A 99 -24.24 -6.36 -11.55
CA GLU A 99 -24.48 -7.52 -12.41
C GLU A 99 -25.81 -7.38 -13.16
N SER A 100 -26.90 -6.99 -12.49
CA SER A 100 -28.23 -6.88 -13.09
C SER A 100 -28.38 -5.71 -14.05
N SER A 101 -27.63 -4.61 -13.86
CA SER A 101 -27.74 -3.44 -14.72
C SER A 101 -26.97 -3.57 -16.04
N GLY A 102 -26.17 -4.63 -16.23
CA GLY A 102 -25.26 -4.74 -17.36
C GLY A 102 -24.13 -3.69 -17.36
N ALA A 103 -23.79 -3.13 -16.20
CA ALA A 103 -22.77 -2.08 -16.11
C ALA A 103 -21.35 -2.59 -16.38
N LEU A 104 -21.10 -3.88 -16.19
CA LEU A 104 -19.79 -4.51 -16.39
C LEU A 104 -19.68 -4.93 -17.86
N THR A 105 -19.02 -4.10 -18.67
CA THR A 105 -18.97 -4.26 -20.13
C THR A 105 -17.67 -4.86 -20.65
N GLN A 106 -16.64 -4.92 -19.80
CA GLN A 106 -15.30 -5.44 -20.14
C GLN A 106 -14.80 -6.39 -19.04
N PRO A 107 -13.92 -7.37 -19.37
CA PRO A 107 -13.32 -8.27 -18.38
C PRO A 107 -12.61 -7.53 -17.24
N GLU A 108 -11.98 -6.39 -17.52
CA GLU A 108 -11.29 -5.56 -16.53
C GLU A 108 -12.24 -4.86 -15.55
N ASP A 109 -13.50 -4.63 -15.96
CA ASP A 109 -14.53 -4.17 -15.02
C ASP A 109 -14.78 -5.27 -13.98
N ALA A 110 -15.05 -6.49 -14.44
CA ALA A 110 -15.31 -7.64 -13.56
C ALA A 110 -14.13 -7.96 -12.63
N ALA A 111 -12.89 -7.83 -13.13
CA ALA A 111 -11.68 -8.01 -12.33
C ALA A 111 -11.52 -6.94 -11.23
N TYR A 112 -12.05 -5.72 -11.45
CA TYR A 112 -11.99 -4.64 -10.46
C TYR A 112 -13.10 -4.76 -9.39
N VAL A 113 -14.24 -5.39 -9.70
CA VAL A 113 -15.32 -5.56 -8.74
C VAL A 113 -14.96 -6.65 -7.72
N THR A 114 -14.41 -6.22 -6.58
CA THR A 114 -14.17 -7.05 -5.40
C THR A 114 -14.89 -6.48 -4.19
N ASP A 115 -15.10 -7.31 -3.16
CA ASP A 115 -15.62 -6.90 -1.87
C ASP A 115 -14.83 -5.73 -1.25
N LEU A 116 -13.49 -5.76 -1.28
CA LEU A 116 -12.67 -4.64 -0.81
C LEU A 116 -12.97 -3.34 -1.57
N GLN A 117 -13.11 -3.39 -2.91
CA GLN A 117 -13.43 -2.17 -3.66
C GLN A 117 -14.84 -1.71 -3.33
N LEU A 118 -15.84 -2.59 -3.32
CA LEU A 118 -17.22 -2.19 -2.99
C LEU A 118 -17.31 -1.57 -1.59
N LEU A 119 -16.63 -2.16 -0.60
CA LEU A 119 -16.57 -1.63 0.76
C LEU A 119 -16.01 -0.20 0.80
N ARG A 120 -14.93 0.06 0.06
CA ARG A 120 -14.30 1.40 -0.02
C ARG A 120 -15.28 2.43 -0.57
N TYR A 121 -16.01 2.10 -1.63
CA TYR A 121 -16.99 3.02 -2.22
C TYR A 121 -18.24 3.22 -1.35
N LEU A 122 -18.65 2.19 -0.60
CA LEU A 122 -19.69 2.32 0.44
C LEU A 122 -19.25 3.31 1.51
N ARG A 123 -18.08 3.09 2.13
CA ARG A 123 -17.56 3.94 3.21
C ARG A 123 -17.30 5.38 2.78
N ALA A 124 -16.87 5.59 1.53
CA ALA A 124 -16.62 6.92 0.97
C ALA A 124 -17.89 7.75 0.71
N ARG A 125 -19.06 7.13 0.77
CA ARG A 125 -20.36 7.81 0.61
C ARG A 125 -21.28 7.52 1.79
N ASP A 126 -20.69 7.29 2.96
CA ASP A 126 -21.41 7.05 4.23
C ASP A 126 -22.50 6.00 4.10
N HIS A 127 -22.17 4.91 3.40
CA HIS A 127 -23.03 3.74 3.18
C HIS A 127 -24.32 4.04 2.40
N HIS A 128 -24.40 5.18 1.72
CA HIS A 128 -25.47 5.48 0.76
C HIS A 128 -25.26 4.72 -0.56
N LEU A 129 -25.91 3.56 -0.69
CA LEU A 129 -25.76 2.65 -1.82
C LEU A 129 -25.89 3.33 -3.19
N ASP A 130 -26.89 4.20 -3.41
CA ASP A 130 -27.06 4.91 -4.69
C ASP A 130 -25.88 5.83 -5.03
N LYS A 131 -25.37 6.57 -4.03
CA LYS A 131 -24.24 7.48 -4.20
C LYS A 131 -22.95 6.70 -4.45
N SER A 132 -22.76 5.60 -3.72
CA SER A 132 -21.63 4.68 -3.92
C SER A 132 -21.66 4.05 -5.31
N TYR A 133 -22.84 3.62 -5.76
CA TYR A 133 -23.06 3.04 -7.08
C TYR A 133 -22.71 4.03 -8.20
N ALA A 134 -23.24 5.24 -8.13
CA ALA A 134 -22.94 6.29 -9.12
C ALA A 134 -21.44 6.62 -9.17
N MET A 135 -20.78 6.72 -8.01
CA MET A 135 -19.33 6.95 -7.93
C MET A 135 -18.54 5.78 -8.55
N PHE A 136 -18.95 4.54 -8.31
CA PHE A 136 -18.28 3.36 -8.83
C PHE A 136 -18.41 3.27 -10.35
N LEU A 137 -19.60 3.57 -10.91
CA LEU A 137 -19.78 3.66 -12.37
C LEU A 137 -18.89 4.73 -13.00
N HIS A 138 -18.75 5.88 -12.35
CA HIS A 138 -17.83 6.92 -12.79
C HIS A 138 -16.37 6.41 -12.83
N THR A 139 -15.94 5.65 -11.80
CA THR A 139 -14.63 5.00 -11.84
C THR A 139 -14.52 3.96 -12.93
N LEU A 140 -15.51 3.10 -13.17
CA LEU A 140 -15.46 2.12 -14.27
C LEU A 140 -15.27 2.83 -15.63
N GLN A 141 -15.99 3.93 -15.84
CA GLN A 141 -15.83 4.73 -17.07
C GLN A 141 -14.42 5.31 -17.21
N TRP A 142 -13.86 5.87 -16.13
CA TRP A 142 -12.48 6.36 -16.11
C TRP A 142 -11.46 5.23 -16.32
N ARG A 143 -11.68 4.06 -15.70
CA ARG A 143 -10.82 2.88 -15.82
C ARG A 143 -10.72 2.41 -17.28
N ARG A 144 -11.82 2.40 -18.02
CA ARG A 144 -11.86 2.02 -19.44
C ARG A 144 -11.02 2.93 -20.34
N THR A 145 -10.96 4.23 -20.02
CA THR A 145 -10.19 5.20 -20.81
C THR A 145 -8.74 5.32 -20.36
N ALA A 146 -8.51 5.47 -19.06
CA ALA A 146 -7.19 5.68 -18.47
C ALA A 146 -6.36 4.39 -18.33
N ARG A 147 -7.00 3.22 -18.35
CA ARG A 147 -6.39 1.88 -18.23
C ARG A 147 -5.35 1.81 -17.11
N PRO A 148 -5.69 2.21 -15.87
CA PRO A 148 -4.72 2.42 -14.79
C PRO A 148 -3.87 1.18 -14.48
N TRP A 149 -4.43 -0.02 -14.62
CA TRP A 149 -3.73 -1.29 -14.39
C TRP A 149 -2.55 -1.55 -15.35
N ALA A 150 -2.56 -0.91 -16.52
CA ALA A 150 -1.54 -1.06 -17.56
C ALA A 150 -0.56 0.11 -17.60
N LEU A 151 -0.68 1.09 -16.70
CA LEU A 151 0.19 2.26 -16.70
C LEU A 151 1.61 1.94 -16.25
N ALA A 152 2.53 2.72 -16.80
CA ALA A 152 3.92 2.81 -16.42
C ALA A 152 4.30 4.28 -16.33
N ASN A 153 5.23 4.60 -15.43
CA ASN A 153 5.85 5.92 -15.37
C ASN A 153 7.08 5.93 -16.30
N PRO A 154 6.97 6.46 -17.53
CA PRO A 154 8.07 6.42 -18.50
C PRO A 154 9.28 7.24 -18.02
N ALA A 155 9.06 8.25 -17.19
CA ALA A 155 10.14 9.09 -16.68
C ALA A 155 11.07 8.31 -15.74
N THR A 156 10.53 7.35 -14.98
CA THR A 156 11.36 6.45 -14.15
C THR A 156 12.14 5.41 -14.97
N ALA A 157 11.69 5.07 -16.17
CA ALA A 157 12.45 4.20 -17.08
C ALA A 157 13.68 4.93 -17.66
N ALA A 158 13.57 6.24 -17.91
CA ALA A 158 14.68 7.06 -18.40
C ALA A 158 15.62 7.51 -17.27
N ASN A 159 15.06 7.85 -16.10
CA ASN A 159 15.80 8.32 -14.95
C ASN A 159 15.15 7.79 -13.67
N LYS A 160 15.79 6.83 -12.99
CA LYS A 160 15.27 6.24 -11.74
C LYS A 160 15.05 7.26 -10.60
N LEU A 161 15.73 8.40 -10.64
CA LEU A 161 15.52 9.51 -9.69
C LEU A 161 14.41 10.47 -10.13
N SER A 162 13.71 10.21 -11.24
CA SER A 162 12.58 11.02 -11.70
C SER A 162 11.45 11.02 -10.68
N SER A 163 11.15 9.87 -10.07
CA SER A 163 10.14 9.74 -9.02
C SER A 163 10.62 8.77 -7.95
N ASP A 164 10.13 8.91 -6.70
CA ASP A 164 10.36 7.91 -5.65
C ASP A 164 9.06 7.61 -4.90
N ALA A 165 8.60 6.37 -4.98
CA ALA A 165 7.59 5.80 -4.10
C ALA A 165 7.70 4.27 -4.12
N ARG A 166 7.99 3.67 -2.98
CA ARG A 166 8.37 2.26 -2.86
C ARG A 166 7.51 1.56 -1.82
N ILE A 167 7.07 0.35 -2.11
CA ILE A 167 6.44 -0.52 -1.10
C ILE A 167 7.56 -1.14 -0.27
N VAL A 168 7.58 -0.84 1.03
CA VAL A 168 8.69 -1.21 1.92
C VAL A 168 8.34 -2.32 2.91
N GLY A 169 7.08 -2.73 2.97
CA GLY A 169 6.61 -3.82 3.82
C GLY A 169 5.16 -3.67 4.22
N TYR A 170 4.83 -4.21 5.40
CA TYR A 170 3.50 -4.18 6.00
C TYR A 170 3.61 -3.71 7.44
N ASP A 171 2.62 -2.94 7.90
CA ASP A 171 2.56 -2.52 9.29
C ASP A 171 1.98 -3.63 10.20
N LEU A 172 1.87 -3.38 11.50
CA LEU A 172 1.35 -4.37 12.46
C LEU A 172 -0.12 -4.76 12.23
N GLN A 173 -0.88 -4.00 11.43
CA GLN A 173 -2.24 -4.33 11.02
C GLN A 173 -2.29 -5.01 9.64
N GLY A 174 -1.13 -5.31 9.03
CA GLY A 174 -1.02 -5.89 7.70
C GLY A 174 -1.30 -4.89 6.56
N ARG A 175 -1.35 -3.58 6.85
CA ARG A 175 -1.52 -2.54 5.83
C ARG A 175 -0.23 -2.39 5.03
N VAL A 176 -0.34 -2.22 3.72
CA VAL A 176 0.83 -1.98 2.86
C VAL A 176 1.48 -0.66 3.28
N VAL A 177 2.79 -0.67 3.49
CA VAL A 177 3.57 0.52 3.84
C VAL A 177 4.33 1.01 2.63
N VAL A 178 4.09 2.26 2.28
CA VAL A 178 4.79 2.98 1.21
C VAL A 178 5.75 3.98 1.84
N TYR A 179 6.96 4.09 1.29
CA TYR A 179 7.89 5.18 1.57
C TYR A 179 8.17 5.97 0.29
N SER A 180 8.12 7.29 0.35
CA SER A 180 8.53 8.20 -0.73
C SER A 180 9.42 9.31 -0.22
N CYS A 181 10.33 9.78 -1.07
CA CYS A 181 11.27 10.83 -0.74
C CYS A 181 11.31 11.93 -1.83
N PHE A 182 11.00 13.16 -1.45
CA PHE A 182 11.02 14.30 -2.37
C PHE A 182 12.42 14.60 -2.93
N ALA A 183 13.47 14.39 -2.12
CA ALA A 183 14.85 14.54 -2.56
C ALA A 183 15.25 13.57 -3.69
N LYS A 184 14.54 12.45 -3.81
CA LYS A 184 14.76 11.39 -4.82
C LYS A 184 13.71 11.35 -5.93
N SER A 185 12.88 12.39 -6.04
CA SER A 185 11.81 12.50 -7.05
C SER A 185 12.00 13.76 -7.88
N LEU A 186 12.95 13.83 -8.81
CA LEU A 186 13.32 15.06 -9.53
C LEU A 186 12.20 15.64 -10.41
N GLU A 187 11.40 14.80 -11.06
CA GLU A 187 10.24 15.19 -11.86
C GLU A 187 8.97 15.21 -11.01
N ARG A 188 8.38 16.39 -10.84
CA ARG A 188 7.26 16.63 -9.92
C ARG A 188 6.16 17.48 -10.56
N THR A 189 5.93 17.34 -11.87
CA THR A 189 4.75 17.97 -12.49
C THR A 189 3.46 17.28 -12.02
N PRO A 190 2.30 17.97 -12.07
CA PRO A 190 1.01 17.35 -11.71
C PRO A 190 0.74 16.02 -12.42
N GLU A 191 1.05 15.91 -13.71
CA GLU A 191 0.92 14.67 -14.50
C GLU A 191 1.82 13.55 -13.98
N HIS A 192 3.08 13.85 -13.65
CA HIS A 192 4.00 12.85 -13.10
C HIS A 192 3.51 12.32 -11.76
N VAL A 193 3.02 13.20 -10.87
CA VAL A 193 2.45 12.81 -9.58
C VAL A 193 1.22 11.94 -9.76
N LYS A 194 0.32 12.31 -10.68
CA LYS A 194 -0.89 11.53 -11.00
C LYS A 194 -0.51 10.13 -11.46
N ILE A 195 0.34 10.01 -12.47
CA ILE A 195 0.77 8.71 -13.02
C ILE A 195 1.44 7.87 -11.94
N ASN A 196 2.36 8.47 -11.16
CA ASN A 196 3.06 7.77 -10.09
C ASN A 196 2.11 7.25 -9.01
N THR A 197 1.16 8.09 -8.58
CA THR A 197 0.15 7.74 -7.58
C THR A 197 -0.73 6.60 -8.10
N ILE A 198 -1.23 6.69 -9.35
CA ILE A 198 -2.05 5.62 -9.93
C ILE A 198 -1.29 4.30 -9.98
N CYS A 199 -0.05 4.32 -10.51
CA CYS A 199 0.78 3.12 -10.61
C CYS A 199 1.00 2.49 -9.22
N LEU A 200 1.35 3.30 -8.23
CA LEU A 200 1.62 2.81 -6.90
C LEU A 200 0.37 2.26 -6.21
N MET A 201 -0.79 2.91 -6.37
CA MET A 201 -2.03 2.45 -5.76
C MET A 201 -2.55 1.16 -6.41
N GLU A 202 -2.46 1.02 -7.75
CA GLU A 202 -2.77 -0.25 -8.42
C GLU A 202 -1.82 -1.37 -7.98
N LYS A 203 -0.51 -1.08 -7.82
CA LYS A 203 0.47 -2.04 -7.33
C LYS A 203 0.23 -2.41 -5.87
N ALA A 204 -0.06 -1.44 -5.01
CA ALA A 204 -0.36 -1.65 -3.60
C ALA A 204 -1.61 -2.51 -3.40
N ASN A 205 -2.66 -2.33 -4.22
CA ASN A 205 -3.85 -3.18 -4.20
C ASN A 205 -3.53 -4.65 -4.47
N GLN A 206 -2.57 -4.97 -5.35
CA GLN A 206 -2.12 -6.35 -5.60
C GLN A 206 -1.32 -6.94 -4.42
N CYS A 207 -0.74 -6.09 -3.57
CA CYS A 207 0.02 -6.49 -2.38
C CYS A 207 -0.85 -6.70 -1.15
N VAL A 208 -2.14 -6.34 -1.18
CA VAL A 208 -3.05 -6.55 -0.05
C VAL A 208 -3.19 -8.04 0.27
N ASN A 209 -3.05 -8.37 1.56
CA ASN A 209 -3.19 -9.73 2.06
C ASN A 209 -4.56 -9.94 2.73
N ALA A 210 -5.03 -11.18 2.73
CA ALA A 210 -6.20 -11.60 3.47
C ALA A 210 -6.04 -11.28 4.97
N GLY A 211 -7.12 -10.86 5.63
CA GLY A 211 -7.09 -10.49 7.05
C GLY A 211 -6.51 -9.11 7.35
N SER A 212 -6.11 -8.34 6.33
CA SER A 212 -5.73 -6.93 6.51
C SER A 212 -6.90 -5.99 6.20
N PRO A 213 -6.91 -4.75 6.74
CA PRO A 213 -7.88 -3.71 6.36
C PRO A 213 -7.83 -3.33 4.86
N GLY A 214 -6.74 -3.67 4.17
CA GLY A 214 -6.55 -3.35 2.75
C GLY A 214 -6.24 -1.89 2.44
N SER A 215 -6.09 -1.03 3.45
CA SER A 215 -5.60 0.35 3.29
C SER A 215 -4.07 0.43 3.27
N VAL A 216 -3.52 1.58 2.92
CA VAL A 216 -2.08 1.89 2.82
C VAL A 216 -1.68 2.88 3.90
N VAL A 217 -0.51 2.70 4.52
CA VAL A 217 0.19 3.73 5.30
C VAL A 217 1.28 4.32 4.43
N TRP A 218 1.27 5.63 4.24
CA TRP A 218 2.25 6.31 3.38
C TRP A 218 3.17 7.18 4.22
N VAL A 219 4.46 6.84 4.27
CA VAL A 219 5.53 7.62 4.86
C VAL A 219 6.14 8.50 3.79
N ASN A 220 5.79 9.78 3.80
CA ASN A 220 6.19 10.73 2.80
C ASN A 220 7.23 11.70 3.38
N HIS A 221 8.48 11.52 2.99
CA HIS A 221 9.59 12.35 3.45
C HIS A 221 9.77 13.55 2.52
N PHE A 222 9.45 14.73 3.04
CA PHE A 222 9.51 16.00 2.31
C PHE A 222 10.92 16.57 2.22
N CYS A 223 11.84 16.12 3.08
CA CYS A 223 13.23 16.52 3.11
C CYS A 223 13.38 18.06 3.11
N GLY A 224 12.63 18.78 3.96
CA GLY A 224 12.52 20.24 3.89
C GLY A 224 13.83 21.04 4.05
N LYS A 225 14.90 20.41 4.54
CA LYS A 225 16.26 21.00 4.64
C LYS A 225 17.18 20.61 3.46
N HIS A 226 16.78 19.67 2.61
CA HIS A 226 17.58 19.16 1.51
C HIS A 226 17.37 20.00 0.23
N LYS A 227 18.43 20.26 -0.55
CA LYS A 227 18.41 21.11 -1.76
C LYS A 227 17.42 20.66 -2.84
N HIS A 228 17.09 19.36 -2.88
CA HIS A 228 16.12 18.77 -3.81
C HIS A 228 14.83 18.32 -3.12
N GLY A 229 14.66 18.60 -1.83
CA GLY A 229 13.41 18.34 -1.11
C GLY A 229 12.23 19.15 -1.65
N PHE A 230 11.08 19.02 -0.99
CA PHE A 230 9.91 19.83 -1.29
C PHE A 230 10.28 21.31 -1.19
N GLY A 231 9.84 22.13 -2.13
CA GLY A 231 10.17 23.55 -2.12
C GLY A 231 9.18 24.42 -2.89
N TRP A 232 9.64 25.57 -3.35
CA TRP A 232 8.79 26.54 -4.08
C TRP A 232 8.26 26.00 -5.40
N ARG A 233 9.03 25.19 -6.13
CA ARG A 233 8.55 24.45 -7.31
C ARG A 233 7.42 23.47 -6.98
N ASP A 234 7.44 22.99 -5.72
CA ASP A 234 6.52 22.10 -5.02
C ASP A 234 5.13 22.70 -4.76
N ALA A 235 5.17 24.00 -4.43
CA ALA A 235 4.13 24.71 -3.71
C ALA A 235 2.99 25.21 -4.63
N SER A 236 2.55 24.37 -5.55
CA SER A 236 1.45 24.65 -6.47
C SER A 236 0.16 23.95 -6.02
N PRO A 237 -0.98 24.66 -5.92
CA PRO A 237 -2.27 24.01 -5.71
C PRO A 237 -2.55 22.92 -6.75
N ALA A 238 -2.19 23.13 -8.02
CA ALA A 238 -2.40 22.14 -9.08
C ALA A 238 -1.66 20.81 -8.84
N PHE A 239 -0.47 20.88 -8.22
CA PHE A 239 0.29 19.70 -7.80
C PHE A 239 -0.49 18.91 -6.74
N ALA A 240 -0.97 19.58 -5.70
CA ALA A 240 -1.76 18.95 -4.64
C ALA A 240 -3.08 18.38 -5.17
N TRP A 241 -3.76 19.13 -6.04
CA TRP A 241 -5.01 18.70 -6.68
C TRP A 241 -4.83 17.44 -7.53
N GLY A 242 -3.69 17.30 -8.20
CA GLY A 242 -3.43 16.10 -8.99
C GLY A 242 -3.45 14.82 -8.16
N ALA A 243 -2.86 14.83 -6.97
CA ALA A 243 -2.92 13.68 -6.06
C ALA A 243 -4.32 13.51 -5.44
N ILE A 244 -4.93 14.61 -4.96
CA ILE A 244 -6.22 14.57 -4.27
C ILE A 244 -7.34 14.05 -5.16
N ASP A 245 -7.36 14.45 -6.44
CA ASP A 245 -8.34 14.00 -7.43
C ASP A 245 -8.33 12.46 -7.56
N ILE A 246 -7.15 11.87 -7.71
CA ILE A 246 -6.98 10.41 -7.82
C ILE A 246 -7.47 9.69 -6.56
N PHE A 247 -7.06 10.14 -5.37
CA PHE A 247 -7.50 9.53 -4.10
C PHE A 247 -9.00 9.68 -3.84
N SER A 248 -9.57 10.85 -4.16
CA SER A 248 -10.96 11.15 -3.79
C SER A 248 -11.96 10.53 -4.76
N ASN A 249 -11.61 10.44 -6.05
CA ASN A 249 -12.53 10.02 -7.09
C ASN A 249 -12.36 8.55 -7.51
N HIS A 250 -11.14 8.01 -7.46
CA HIS A 250 -10.84 6.69 -8.05
C HIS A 250 -10.21 5.68 -7.08
N PHE A 251 -9.56 6.16 -6.01
CA PHE A 251 -9.02 5.31 -4.93
C PHE A 251 -9.59 5.69 -3.55
N PRO A 252 -10.93 5.75 -3.40
CA PRO A 252 -11.54 6.11 -2.13
C PRO A 252 -11.14 5.15 -1.01
N GLU A 253 -11.03 5.67 0.22
CA GLU A 253 -10.73 4.88 1.42
C GLU A 253 -9.52 3.93 1.31
N CYS A 254 -8.57 4.22 0.41
CA CYS A 254 -7.36 3.42 0.26
C CYS A 254 -6.23 3.86 1.20
N LEU A 255 -6.23 5.11 1.65
CA LEU A 255 -5.21 5.67 2.55
C LEU A 255 -5.67 5.56 4.00
N ALA A 256 -4.87 4.93 4.87
CA ALA A 256 -5.10 4.87 6.30
C ALA A 256 -4.52 6.10 7.01
N THR A 257 -3.24 6.38 6.75
CA THR A 257 -2.49 7.49 7.33
C THR A 257 -1.45 7.98 6.33
N MET A 258 -1.28 9.30 6.23
CA MET A 258 -0.18 9.97 5.53
C MET A 258 0.75 10.56 6.59
N MET A 259 1.91 9.95 6.79
CA MET A 259 2.97 10.49 7.62
C MET A 259 3.80 11.48 6.81
N ILE A 260 3.84 12.73 7.25
CA ILE A 260 4.50 13.85 6.56
C ILE A 260 5.76 14.18 7.35
N ILE A 261 6.91 13.71 6.86
CA ILE A 261 8.21 13.87 7.53
C ILE A 261 8.91 15.13 7.01
N ASP A 262 9.30 16.02 7.91
CA ASP A 262 10.05 17.27 7.63
C ASP A 262 9.47 18.15 6.50
N PRO A 263 8.18 18.53 6.55
CA PRO A 263 7.66 19.51 5.61
C PRO A 263 8.34 20.88 5.84
N PRO A 264 8.82 21.57 4.79
CA PRO A 264 9.37 22.92 4.93
C PRO A 264 8.25 23.94 5.22
N SER A 265 8.59 25.13 5.71
CA SER A 265 7.61 26.17 6.07
C SER A 265 6.62 26.52 4.94
N ILE A 266 7.09 26.49 3.68
CA ILE A 266 6.26 26.76 2.50
C ILE A 266 5.12 25.74 2.32
N PHE A 267 5.29 24.49 2.77
CA PHE A 267 4.24 23.48 2.74
C PHE A 267 3.01 23.93 3.53
N PHE A 268 3.20 24.54 4.70
CA PHE A 268 2.08 24.98 5.54
C PHE A 268 1.29 26.14 4.91
N GLY A 269 1.91 26.94 4.05
CA GLY A 269 1.22 27.92 3.21
C GLY A 269 0.27 27.24 2.22
N LEU A 270 0.77 26.25 1.47
CA LEU A 270 -0.04 25.44 0.55
C LEU A 270 -1.15 24.67 1.29
N TRP A 271 -0.83 24.08 2.44
CA TRP A 271 -1.78 23.30 3.23
C TRP A 271 -2.98 24.13 3.68
N LYS A 272 -2.78 25.40 4.07
CA LYS A 272 -3.89 26.31 4.43
C LYS A 272 -4.87 26.54 3.28
N VAL A 273 -4.41 26.48 2.02
CA VAL A 273 -5.25 26.65 0.83
C VAL A 273 -5.98 25.34 0.48
N VAL A 274 -5.29 24.22 0.58
CA VAL A 274 -5.79 22.91 0.11
C VAL A 274 -6.67 22.23 1.17
N HIS A 275 -6.31 22.31 2.44
CA HIS A 275 -6.97 21.61 3.54
C HIS A 275 -8.49 21.87 3.66
N PRO A 276 -9.01 23.11 3.53
CA PRO A 276 -10.45 23.37 3.65
C PRO A 276 -11.32 22.69 2.58
N MET A 277 -10.70 22.27 1.47
CA MET A 277 -11.37 21.63 0.35
C MET A 277 -11.28 20.10 0.40
N LEU A 278 -10.55 19.54 1.37
CA LEU A 278 -10.49 18.08 1.57
C LEU A 278 -11.75 17.58 2.29
N PRO A 279 -12.27 16.39 1.92
CA PRO A 279 -13.25 15.70 2.74
C PRO A 279 -12.74 15.51 4.17
N GLU A 280 -13.61 15.63 5.19
CA GLU A 280 -13.23 15.58 6.61
C GLU A 280 -12.42 14.31 6.97
N LYS A 281 -12.83 13.15 6.43
CA LYS A 281 -12.13 11.87 6.60
C LYS A 281 -10.70 11.90 6.06
N THR A 282 -10.43 12.68 5.01
CA THR A 282 -9.09 12.83 4.41
C THR A 282 -8.23 13.81 5.20
N ALA A 283 -8.82 14.91 5.66
CA ALA A 283 -8.14 15.93 6.47
C ALA A 283 -7.52 15.36 7.76
N LYS A 284 -8.21 14.39 8.39
CA LYS A 284 -7.78 13.74 9.65
C LYS A 284 -6.67 12.67 9.48
N LYS A 285 -6.28 12.32 8.24
CA LYS A 285 -5.30 11.25 7.97
C LYS A 285 -3.84 11.71 8.00
N GLY A 286 -3.58 13.01 8.09
CA GLY A 286 -2.23 13.57 8.13
C GLY A 286 -1.57 13.46 9.51
N ASP A 287 -0.34 12.98 9.56
CA ASP A 287 0.48 12.89 10.77
C ASP A 287 1.85 13.55 10.53
N PHE A 288 2.10 14.69 11.18
CA PHE A 288 3.30 15.49 10.98
C PHE A 288 4.43 15.03 11.90
N ILE A 289 5.61 14.77 11.34
CA ILE A 289 6.75 14.20 12.05
C ILE A 289 8.01 15.00 11.72
N HIS A 290 8.82 15.28 12.75
CA HIS A 290 10.14 15.87 12.62
C HIS A 290 11.20 14.78 12.77
N SER A 291 12.11 14.64 11.79
CA SER A 291 13.10 13.56 11.78
C SER A 291 14.21 13.71 12.84
N ASP A 292 14.41 14.92 13.37
CA ASP A 292 15.38 15.21 14.44
C ASP A 292 14.88 14.83 15.84
N HIS A 293 13.61 14.44 15.98
CA HIS A 293 13.06 13.88 17.21
C HIS A 293 13.28 12.36 17.32
N ASP A 294 13.23 11.81 18.54
CA ASP A 294 13.22 10.36 18.73
C ASP A 294 11.85 9.77 18.36
N ASN A 295 11.77 9.25 17.13
CA ASN A 295 10.57 8.65 16.59
C ASN A 295 10.50 7.12 16.77
N ARG A 296 11.50 6.49 17.42
CA ARG A 296 11.61 5.02 17.52
C ARG A 296 10.36 4.39 18.13
N ALA A 297 9.93 4.87 19.30
CA ALA A 297 8.77 4.31 20.00
C ALA A 297 7.50 4.37 19.15
N LYS A 298 7.23 5.51 18.51
CA LYS A 298 6.09 5.70 17.62
C LYS A 298 6.15 4.77 16.41
N PHE A 299 7.28 4.74 15.71
CA PHE A 299 7.43 3.91 14.51
C PHE A 299 7.35 2.43 14.85
N THR A 300 7.98 1.98 15.95
CA THR A 300 7.88 0.59 16.42
C THR A 300 6.44 0.20 16.78
N SER A 301 5.67 1.10 17.40
CA SER A 301 4.26 0.81 17.73
C SER A 301 3.33 0.67 16.52
N ILE A 302 3.74 1.18 15.35
CA ILE A 302 2.94 1.13 14.12
C ILE A 302 3.45 0.03 13.19
N PHE A 303 4.77 -0.03 12.99
CA PHE A 303 5.42 -0.86 11.96
C PHE A 303 6.07 -2.13 12.53
N GLY A 304 6.18 -2.25 13.85
CA GLY A 304 7.07 -3.23 14.48
C GLY A 304 8.54 -2.79 14.42
N PRO A 305 9.42 -3.45 15.19
CA PRO A 305 10.80 -2.99 15.38
C PRO A 305 11.64 -3.03 14.10
N GLU A 306 11.47 -4.07 13.28
CA GLU A 306 12.24 -4.29 12.06
C GLU A 306 11.96 -3.20 11.01
N LEU A 307 10.68 -3.04 10.60
CA LEU A 307 10.31 -2.05 9.60
C LEU A 307 10.48 -0.61 10.11
N ALA A 308 10.30 -0.37 11.41
CA ALA A 308 10.59 0.92 12.02
C ALA A 308 12.07 1.29 11.86
N ALA A 309 12.99 0.39 12.20
CA ALA A 309 14.43 0.62 12.04
C ALA A 309 14.80 0.87 10.58
N TYR A 310 14.23 0.11 9.64
CA TYR A 310 14.45 0.31 8.21
C TYR A 310 13.98 1.70 7.72
N ILE A 311 12.75 2.10 8.06
CA ILE A 311 12.21 3.40 7.63
C ILE A 311 13.00 4.56 8.26
N LEU A 312 13.36 4.48 9.54
CA LEU A 312 14.18 5.50 10.19
C LEU A 312 15.58 5.59 9.55
N GLY A 313 16.14 4.45 9.14
CA GLY A 313 17.37 4.39 8.34
C GLY A 313 17.24 5.11 7.01
N LEU A 314 16.14 4.89 6.28
CA LEU A 314 15.85 5.62 5.03
C LEU A 314 15.72 7.12 5.25
N ILE A 315 15.00 7.56 6.28
CA ILE A 315 14.86 8.98 6.63
C ILE A 315 16.23 9.59 6.90
N ALA A 316 17.07 8.94 7.70
CA ALA A 316 18.40 9.43 8.04
C ALA A 316 19.36 9.44 6.82
N GLN A 317 19.22 8.50 5.90
CA GLN A 317 20.00 8.47 4.65
C GLN A 317 19.58 9.60 3.70
N ASP A 318 18.26 9.81 3.56
CA ASP A 318 17.66 10.74 2.60
C ASP A 318 17.68 12.20 3.06
N ALA A 319 17.87 12.45 4.36
CA ALA A 319 18.02 13.79 4.92
C ALA A 319 19.38 14.44 4.60
N ARG A 320 20.37 13.66 4.12
CA ARG A 320 21.74 14.12 3.83
C ARG A 320 21.87 14.77 2.47
#